data_AF-A0A849U2L3-F1
#
_entry.id   AF-A0A849U2L3-F1
#
_cell.length_a   1.000
_cell.length_b   1.000
_cell.length_c   1.000
_cell.angle_alpha   90.00
_cell.angle_beta   90.00
_cell.angle_gamma   90.00
#
_symmetry.space_group_name_H-M   'P 1'
#
loop_
_entity.id
_entity.type
_entity.pdbx_description
1 polymer ?
#
loop_
_entity_poly.entity_id
_entity_poly.type
_entity_poly.pdbx_seq_one_letter_code
_entity_poly.pdbx_strand_id
1 'polypeptide(L)'
;MLLLDTKYSHAQLDRIRDQGAIFMCACPSQVSLQITHLRKLFEYQRQCVRSDESYINSETHRLIAKATADAHKIMEDCMEEILIREAWNLETLEMPANLRELMLKVAEDD
;
A
#
# COMPACT_ATOMS: atom_id res chain seq x y z
N MET A 1 -10.41 3.91 -20.55
CA MET A 1 -9.14 3.34 -20.03
C MET A 1 -9.23 3.36 -18.52
N LEU A 2 -9.15 2.20 -17.85
CA LEU A 2 -9.19 2.15 -16.38
C LEU A 2 -7.94 2.83 -15.82
N LEU A 3 -8.14 3.80 -14.92
CA LEU A 3 -7.08 4.44 -14.15
C LEU A 3 -7.27 4.02 -12.69
N LEU A 4 -6.16 3.81 -11.99
CA LEU A 4 -6.19 3.56 -10.56
C LEU A 4 -6.36 4.90 -9.84
N ASP A 5 -7.37 5.00 -8.98
CA ASP A 5 -7.49 6.11 -8.04
C ASP A 5 -6.49 5.90 -6.89
N THR A 6 -5.77 6.94 -6.46
CA THR A 6 -4.69 6.79 -5.48
C THR A 6 -4.74 7.88 -4.42
N LYS A 7 -4.94 7.50 -3.16
CA LYS A 7 -4.86 8.38 -1.99
C LYS A 7 -3.42 8.67 -1.58
N TYR A 8 -2.53 7.68 -1.71
CA TYR A 8 -1.12 7.80 -1.30
C TYR A 8 -0.18 7.72 -2.50
N SER A 9 0.74 8.65 -2.64
CA SER A 9 1.81 8.54 -3.64
C SER A 9 2.76 7.38 -3.33
N HIS A 10 3.56 6.95 -4.31
CA HIS A 10 4.59 5.92 -4.10
C HIS A 10 5.58 6.32 -3.00
N ALA A 11 6.04 7.58 -3.02
CA ALA A 11 6.95 8.10 -2.00
C ALA A 11 6.33 8.12 -0.59
N GLN A 12 5.02 8.38 -0.48
CA GLN A 12 4.31 8.30 0.80
C GLN A 12 4.22 6.85 1.31
N LEU A 13 3.95 5.88 0.42
CA LEU A 13 3.97 4.46 0.78
C LEU A 13 5.35 3.99 1.22
N ASP A 14 6.42 4.42 0.53
CA ASP A 14 7.81 4.14 0.94
C ASP A 14 8.11 4.74 2.31
N ARG A 15 7.72 5.99 2.55
CA ARG A 15 7.91 6.67 3.85
C ARG A 15 7.20 5.97 5.00
N ILE A 16 5.96 5.50 4.77
CA ILE A 16 5.20 4.72 5.77
C ILE A 16 5.90 3.38 6.00
N ARG A 17 6.29 2.68 4.92
CA ARG A 17 6.98 1.39 4.99
C ARG A 17 8.27 1.49 5.82
N ASP A 18 9.11 2.46 5.50
CA ASP A 18 10.44 2.59 6.10
C ASP A 18 10.33 2.95 7.59
N GLN A 19 9.35 3.77 7.97
CA GLN A 19 9.09 4.06 9.38
C GLN A 19 8.50 2.87 10.14
N GLY A 20 7.62 2.06 9.55
CA GLY A 20 7.14 0.85 10.26
C GLY A 20 8.13 -0.32 10.26
N ALA A 21 9.07 -0.38 9.30
CA ALA A 21 10.11 -1.42 9.23
C ALA A 21 11.22 -1.24 10.27
N ILE A 22 11.49 -0.01 10.69
CA ILE A 22 12.53 0.31 11.67
C ILE A 22 12.06 0.06 13.13
N PHE A 23 10.75 0.07 13.39
CA PHE A 23 10.25 0.19 14.77
C PHE A 23 9.22 -0.88 15.20
N MET A 24 9.14 -2.05 14.54
CA MET A 24 8.26 -3.18 14.95
C MET A 24 6.73 -2.96 14.90
N CYS A 25 6.21 -1.82 14.39
CA CYS A 25 4.80 -1.75 13.96
C CYS A 25 4.67 -2.31 12.55
N ALA A 26 4.44 -3.62 12.43
CA ALA A 26 4.35 -4.26 11.13
C ALA A 26 3.15 -3.77 10.30
N CYS A 27 2.05 -3.35 10.92
CA CYS A 27 0.75 -3.19 10.25
C CYS A 27 0.76 -2.13 9.12
N PRO A 28 1.14 -0.85 9.34
CA PRO A 28 1.24 0.12 8.25
C PRO A 28 2.23 -0.32 7.16
N SER A 29 3.37 -0.90 7.53
CA SER A 29 4.34 -1.37 6.54
C SER A 29 3.79 -2.52 5.68
N GLN A 30 3.12 -3.51 6.28
CA GLN A 30 2.51 -4.62 5.53
C GLN A 30 1.41 -4.13 4.58
N VAL A 31 0.57 -3.20 5.04
CA VAL A 31 -0.48 -2.59 4.20
C VAL A 31 0.15 -1.81 3.05
N SER A 32 1.22 -1.05 3.28
CA SER A 32 1.92 -0.29 2.23
C SER A 32 2.53 -1.21 1.15
N LEU A 33 3.07 -2.36 1.56
CA LEU A 33 3.60 -3.38 0.66
C LEU A 33 2.49 -3.98 -0.19
N GLN A 34 1.35 -4.29 0.42
CA GLN A 34 0.20 -4.85 -0.29
C GLN A 34 -0.37 -3.85 -1.32
N ILE A 35 -0.51 -2.57 -0.97
CA ILE A 35 -0.90 -1.50 -1.91
C ILE A 35 0.08 -1.45 -3.09
N THR A 36 1.38 -1.53 -2.81
CA THR A 36 2.43 -1.53 -3.84
C THR A 36 2.34 -2.74 -4.76
N HIS A 37 2.06 -3.93 -4.23
CA HIS A 37 1.86 -5.13 -5.03
C HIS A 37 0.61 -5.06 -5.91
N LEU A 38 -0.51 -4.54 -5.40
CA LEU A 38 -1.73 -4.34 -6.17
C LEU A 38 -1.51 -3.37 -7.34
N ARG A 39 -0.75 -2.29 -7.13
CA ARG A 39 -0.37 -1.36 -8.22
C ARG A 39 0.43 -2.06 -9.32
N LYS A 40 1.42 -2.88 -8.94
CA LYS A 40 2.22 -3.66 -9.90
C LYS A 40 1.36 -4.65 -10.68
N LEU A 41 0.46 -5.35 -10.00
CA LEU A 41 -0.47 -6.28 -10.65
C LEU A 41 -1.38 -5.55 -11.63
N PHE A 42 -1.98 -4.42 -11.24
CA PHE A 42 -2.86 -3.64 -12.09
C PHE A 42 -2.15 -3.16 -13.36
N GLU A 43 -0.93 -2.61 -13.21
CA GLU A 43 -0.15 -2.12 -14.35
C GLU A 43 0.26 -3.28 -15.28
N TYR A 44 0.63 -4.44 -14.73
CA TYR A 44 0.88 -5.64 -15.54
C TYR A 44 -0.34 -6.03 -16.39
N GLN A 45 -1.54 -6.13 -15.78
CA GLN A 45 -2.76 -6.45 -16.52
C GLN A 45 -3.06 -5.41 -17.61
N ARG A 46 -2.85 -4.12 -17.31
CA ARG A 46 -3.06 -3.02 -18.26
C ARG A 46 -2.08 -3.06 -19.43
N GLN A 47 -0.83 -3.45 -19.20
CA GLN A 47 0.17 -3.61 -20.25
C GLN A 47 -0.16 -4.80 -21.16
N CYS A 48 -0.58 -5.94 -20.60
CA CYS A 48 -0.99 -7.11 -21.40
C CYS A 48 -2.20 -6.83 -22.31
N VAL A 49 -3.14 -5.96 -21.89
CA VAL A 49 -4.29 -5.56 -22.73
C VAL A 49 -3.87 -4.62 -23.87
N ARG A 50 -2.76 -3.89 -23.71
CA ARG A 50 -2.24 -2.96 -24.73
C ARG A 50 -1.34 -3.63 -25.76
N SER A 51 -0.71 -4.75 -25.42
CA SER A 51 0.04 -5.57 -26.37
C SER A 51 -0.93 -6.43 -27.18
N ASP A 52 -1.02 -6.17 -28.49
CA ASP A 52 -1.80 -6.98 -29.47
C ASP A 52 -1.36 -8.46 -29.53
N GLU A 53 -0.28 -8.84 -28.85
CA GLU A 53 0.25 -10.20 -28.80
C GLU A 53 -0.45 -11.13 -27.79
N SER A 54 -1.37 -10.61 -26.97
CA SER A 54 -2.13 -11.45 -26.03
C SER A 54 -3.27 -12.17 -26.77
N TYR A 55 -2.97 -13.32 -27.37
CA TYR A 55 -3.95 -14.32 -27.82
C TYR A 55 -4.82 -14.87 -26.65
N ILE A 56 -4.55 -14.44 -25.41
CA ILE A 56 -5.19 -14.85 -24.17
C ILE A 56 -6.30 -13.84 -23.83
N ASN A 57 -7.50 -14.36 -23.59
CA ASN A 57 -8.76 -13.65 -23.44
C ASN A 57 -8.63 -12.28 -22.71
N SER A 58 -8.81 -11.19 -23.45
CA SER A 58 -8.80 -9.81 -22.92
C SER A 58 -9.77 -9.61 -21.74
N GLU A 59 -10.81 -10.44 -21.64
CA GLU A 59 -11.75 -10.45 -20.52
C GLU A 59 -11.11 -10.89 -19.20
N THR A 60 -10.22 -11.88 -19.22
CA THR A 60 -9.49 -12.33 -18.02
C THR A 60 -8.65 -11.20 -17.45
N HIS A 61 -7.89 -10.50 -18.30
CA HIS A 61 -7.07 -9.36 -17.87
C HIS A 61 -7.93 -8.21 -17.32
N ARG A 62 -9.08 -7.91 -17.95
CA ARG A 62 -10.03 -6.91 -17.47
C ARG A 62 -10.64 -7.28 -16.12
N LEU A 63 -11.00 -8.55 -15.94
CA LEU A 63 -11.54 -9.07 -14.69
C LEU A 63 -10.52 -8.92 -13.54
N ILE A 64 -9.28 -9.34 -13.77
CA ILE A 64 -8.19 -9.20 -12.77
C ILE A 64 -7.92 -7.72 -12.49
N ALA A 65 -7.81 -6.88 -13.53
CA ALA A 65 -7.57 -5.45 -13.36
C ALA A 65 -8.67 -4.79 -12.52
N LYS A 66 -9.95 -5.13 -12.76
CA LYS A 66 -11.07 -4.62 -11.97
C LYS A 66 -10.97 -5.06 -10.50
N ALA A 67 -10.82 -6.36 -10.25
CA ALA A 67 -10.71 -6.88 -8.88
C ALA A 67 -9.50 -6.29 -8.13
N THR A 68 -8.38 -6.09 -8.85
CA THR A 68 -7.17 -5.46 -8.30
C THR A 68 -7.42 -4.00 -7.91
N ALA A 69 -8.16 -3.24 -8.72
CA ALA A 69 -8.53 -1.86 -8.41
C ALA A 69 -9.48 -1.77 -7.20
N ASP A 70 -10.46 -2.66 -7.11
CA ASP A 70 -11.37 -2.73 -5.96
C ASP A 70 -10.61 -3.05 -4.67
N ALA A 71 -9.72 -4.05 -4.71
CA ALA A 71 -8.86 -4.40 -3.57
C ALA A 71 -7.87 -3.28 -3.20
N HIS A 72 -7.31 -2.58 -4.20
CA HIS A 72 -6.40 -1.46 -3.98
C HIS A 72 -7.08 -0.34 -3.19
N LYS A 73 -8.32 0.01 -3.56
CA LYS A 73 -9.12 0.99 -2.82
C LYS A 73 -9.34 0.58 -1.36
N ILE A 74 -9.76 -0.68 -1.13
CA ILE A 74 -9.96 -1.21 0.22
C ILE A 74 -8.68 -1.09 1.06
N MET A 75 -7.53 -1.39 0.48
CA MET A 75 -6.26 -1.29 1.20
C MET A 75 -5.83 0.16 1.49
N GLU A 76 -6.13 1.12 0.61
CA GLU A 76 -5.87 2.53 0.89
C GLU A 76 -6.78 3.10 1.97
N ASP A 77 -8.05 2.69 1.99
CA ASP A 77 -8.99 3.02 3.07
C ASP A 77 -8.50 2.40 4.40
N CYS A 78 -8.04 1.15 4.38
CA CYS A 78 -7.46 0.49 5.54
C CYS A 78 -6.21 1.20 6.06
N MET A 79 -5.33 1.68 5.17
CA MET A 79 -4.15 2.47 5.55
C MET A 79 -4.55 3.73 6.31
N GLU A 80 -5.51 4.49 5.79
CA GLU A 80 -6.00 5.73 6.41
C GLU A 80 -6.51 5.49 7.83
N GLU A 81 -7.35 4.46 8.01
CA GLU A 81 -7.88 4.09 9.32
C GLU A 81 -6.79 3.67 10.32
N ILE A 82 -5.76 2.94 9.87
CA ILE A 82 -4.63 2.55 10.71
C ILE A 82 -3.83 3.79 11.14
N LEU A 83 -3.49 4.68 10.20
CA LEU A 83 -2.73 5.89 10.49
C LEU A 83 -3.48 6.79 11.48
N ILE A 84 -4.80 6.92 11.35
CA ILE A 84 -5.65 7.65 12.29
C ILE A 84 -5.64 6.98 13.67
N ARG A 85 -5.86 5.66 13.72
CA ARG A 85 -5.96 4.91 14.99
C ARG A 85 -4.65 4.88 15.76
N GLU A 86 -3.52 4.83 15.05
CA GLU A 86 -2.18 4.88 15.62
C GLU A 86 -1.68 6.32 15.84
N ALA A 87 -2.53 7.33 15.61
CA ALA A 87 -2.24 8.75 15.81
C ALA A 87 -1.00 9.25 15.05
N TRP A 88 -0.82 8.79 13.81
CA TRP A 88 0.19 9.33 12.90
C TRP A 88 -0.15 10.75 12.48
N ASN A 89 0.87 11.56 12.22
CA ASN A 89 0.67 12.85 11.57
C ASN A 89 0.35 12.60 10.08
N LEU A 90 -0.87 12.89 9.64
CA LEU A 90 -1.31 12.60 8.26
C LEU A 90 -0.72 13.56 7.21
N GLU A 91 -0.21 14.73 7.61
CA GLU A 91 0.46 15.67 6.70
C GLU A 91 1.90 15.23 6.43
N THR A 92 2.62 14.85 7.50
CA THR A 92 4.05 14.48 7.41
C THR A 92 4.27 12.97 7.31
N LEU A 93 3.23 12.16 7.52
CA LEU A 93 3.28 10.70 7.68
C LEU A 93 4.32 10.28 8.71
N GLU A 94 4.41 11.00 9.82
CA GLU A 94 5.32 10.69 10.91
C GLU A 94 4.60 9.89 11.99
N MET A 95 5.24 8.79 12.40
CA MET A 95 4.81 7.99 13.54
C MET A 95 4.96 8.79 14.85
N PRO A 96 3.99 8.73 15.78
CA PRO A 96 4.03 9.55 16.98
C PRO A 96 5.13 9.10 17.96
N ALA A 97 5.62 10.05 18.75
CA ALA A 97 6.78 9.87 19.63
C ALA A 97 6.57 8.79 20.70
N ASN A 98 5.36 8.66 21.24
CA ASN A 98 5.04 7.64 22.26
C ASN A 98 5.14 6.21 21.71
N LEU A 99 4.72 5.97 20.46
CA LEU A 99 4.92 4.68 19.79
C LEU A 99 6.42 4.44 19.56
N ARG A 100 7.15 5.47 19.13
CA ARG A 100 8.61 5.40 18.96
C ARG A 100 9.34 5.05 20.27
N GLU A 101 8.96 5.67 21.39
CA GLU A 101 9.53 5.41 22.71
C GLU A 101 9.18 4.02 23.25
N LEU A 102 7.92 3.58 23.10
CA LEU A 102 7.51 2.22 23.49
C LEU A 102 8.33 1.18 22.74
N MET A 103 8.59 1.43 21.46
CA MET A 103 9.27 0.48 20.56
C MET A 103 10.78 0.44 20.76
N LEU A 104 11.42 1.57 21.10
CA LEU A 104 12.81 1.60 21.53
C LEU A 104 13.04 0.76 22.80
N LYS A 105 12.13 0.82 23.76
CA LYS A 105 12.21 0.00 24.98
C LYS A 105 12.14 -1.50 24.69
N VAL A 106 11.23 -1.93 23.80
CA VAL A 106 11.13 -3.36 23.44
C VAL A 106 12.40 -3.86 22.76
N ALA A 107 13.04 -3.03 21.91
CA ALA A 107 14.30 -3.39 21.25
C ALA A 107 15.52 -3.42 22.19
N GLU A 108 15.46 -2.76 23.35
CA GLU A 108 16.51 -2.81 24.39
C GLU A 108 16.36 -4.01 25.34
N ASP A 109 15.15 -4.59 25.41
CA ASP A 109 14.80 -5.70 26.30
C ASP A 109 15.01 -7.10 25.66
N ASP A 110 15.32 -7.18 24.35
CA ASP A 110 15.65 -8.39 23.56
C ASP A 110 17.17 -8.59 23.39
#